data_AF-A0A369J5D9-F1
#
_entry.id   AF-A0A369J5D9-F1
#
_cell.length_a   1.000
_cell.length_b   1.000
_cell.length_c   1.000
_cell.angle_alpha   90.00
_cell.angle_beta   90.00
_cell.angle_gamma   90.00
#
_symmetry.space_group_name_H-M   'P 1'
#
loop_
_entity.id
_entity.type
_entity.pdbx_description
1 polymer ?
#
loop_
_entity_poly.entity_id
_entity_poly.type
_entity_poly.pdbx_seq_one_letter_code
_entity_poly.pdbx_strand_id
1 'polypeptide(L)'
;MTRTARSSFPRAIIKDRSESKSGLDKSVRKNGAGAHSWGSLADERELELAAMDDEGLELEEEEPSSDTLSSHSEPLEEKKPGLQRTNSALTQDELENAKKFRKNALKTRDLDLSAIARTSSAVSTSPKSATVIASDATAEELV
;
A
#
# COMPACT_ATOMS: atom_id res chain seq x y z
N MET A 1 -21.71 19.65 12.58
CA MET A 1 -21.30 21.08 12.61
C MET A 1 -22.54 21.93 12.34
N THR A 2 -22.91 22.84 13.24
CA THR A 2 -24.08 23.70 13.09
C THR A 2 -23.67 25.09 12.57
N ARG A 3 -24.20 25.48 11.40
CA ARG A 3 -24.05 26.85 10.86
C ARG A 3 -25.06 27.76 11.56
N THR A 4 -24.59 28.79 12.26
CA THR A 4 -25.44 29.76 12.97
C THR A 4 -25.78 30.94 12.06
N ALA A 5 -26.83 31.72 12.35
CA ALA A 5 -27.15 32.95 11.61
C ALA A 5 -26.00 33.98 11.58
N ARG A 6 -24.97 33.82 12.43
CA ARG A 6 -23.76 34.63 12.42
C ARG A 6 -22.72 34.15 11.39
N SER A 7 -22.79 32.88 10.96
CA SER A 7 -21.92 32.34 9.90
C SER A 7 -22.38 32.72 8.49
N SER A 8 -23.61 33.22 8.31
CA SER A 8 -24.11 33.73 7.03
C SER A 8 -23.74 35.20 6.77
N PHE A 9 -23.15 35.91 7.75
CA PHE A 9 -22.67 37.27 7.52
C PHE A 9 -21.54 37.29 6.48
N PRO A 10 -21.52 38.24 5.52
CA PRO A 10 -20.51 38.27 4.46
C PRO A 10 -19.06 38.27 4.99
N ARG A 11 -18.81 39.00 6.07
CA ARG A 11 -17.49 39.04 6.74
C ARG A 11 -17.10 37.72 7.40
N ALA A 12 -18.08 36.93 7.83
CA ALA A 12 -17.82 35.59 8.37
C ALA A 12 -17.45 34.64 7.23
N ILE A 13 -18.21 34.66 6.12
CA ILE A 13 -17.94 33.84 4.93
C ILE A 13 -16.54 34.11 4.37
N ILE A 14 -16.14 35.38 4.24
CA ILE A 14 -14.80 35.76 3.75
C ILE A 14 -13.69 35.20 4.65
N LYS A 15 -13.91 35.16 5.97
CA LYS A 15 -12.93 34.66 6.95
C LYS A 15 -12.95 33.14 7.12
N ASP A 16 -14.05 32.49 6.75
CA ASP A 16 -14.27 31.04 6.82
C ASP A 16 -13.68 30.31 5.61
N ARG A 17 -13.23 31.05 4.59
CA ARG A 17 -12.39 30.48 3.53
C ARG A 17 -11.12 29.94 4.19
N SER A 18 -10.77 28.69 3.90
CA SER A 18 -9.51 28.06 4.30
C SER A 18 -8.26 28.73 3.67
N GLU A 19 -8.44 29.90 3.08
CA GLU A 19 -7.41 30.72 2.47
C GLU A 19 -6.50 31.31 3.54
N SER A 20 -5.20 31.24 3.26
CA SER A 20 -4.20 31.75 4.17
C SER A 20 -4.19 33.28 4.14
N LYS A 21 -4.17 33.91 5.33
CA LYS A 21 -4.09 35.38 5.45
C LYS A 21 -2.72 35.97 5.08
N SER A 22 -1.73 35.11 4.87
CA SER A 22 -0.35 35.51 4.56
C SER A 22 -0.11 35.77 3.07
N GLY A 23 -1.09 35.52 2.19
CA GLY A 23 -0.92 35.63 0.74
C GLY A 23 -0.04 34.53 0.12
N LEU A 24 0.73 33.80 0.93
CA LEU A 24 1.38 32.55 0.50
C LEU A 24 0.38 31.41 0.46
N ASP A 25 0.34 30.70 -0.66
CA ASP A 25 -0.35 29.41 -0.70
C ASP A 25 0.41 28.39 0.16
N LYS A 26 -0.32 27.74 1.06
CA LYS A 26 0.20 26.71 1.97
C LYS A 26 -0.24 25.31 1.55
N SER A 27 -1.04 25.20 0.48
CA SER A 27 -1.57 23.94 -0.03
C SER A 27 -0.43 23.01 -0.46
N VAL A 28 0.58 23.56 -1.14
CA VAL A 28 1.72 22.81 -1.63
C VAL A 28 3.02 23.38 -1.06
N ARG A 29 3.63 22.65 -0.11
CA ARG A 29 4.92 23.05 0.46
C ARG A 29 6.01 22.88 -0.59
N LYS A 30 6.85 23.91 -0.78
CA LYS A 30 7.97 23.93 -1.75
C LYS A 30 7.54 23.54 -3.18
N ASN A 31 6.32 23.90 -3.60
CA ASN A 31 5.78 23.57 -4.92
C ASN A 31 5.78 22.07 -5.25
N GLY A 32 5.76 21.21 -4.23
CA GLY A 32 5.72 19.75 -4.42
C GLY A 32 7.11 19.13 -4.57
N ALA A 33 8.17 19.94 -4.50
CA ALA A 33 9.55 19.45 -4.53
C ALA A 33 9.94 18.74 -3.21
N GLY A 34 10.80 17.72 -3.34
CA GLY A 34 11.45 17.00 -2.23
C GLY A 34 11.12 15.51 -2.16
N ALA A 35 11.97 14.75 -1.47
CA ALA A 35 11.94 13.27 -1.44
C ALA A 35 10.66 12.62 -0.89
N HIS A 36 9.86 13.36 -0.11
CA HIS A 36 8.59 12.88 0.44
C HIS A 36 7.39 13.72 -0.01
N SER A 37 7.59 14.54 -1.03
CA SER A 37 6.55 15.32 -1.67
C SER A 37 6.06 14.59 -2.92
N TRP A 38 4.98 15.08 -3.52
CA TRP A 38 4.31 14.43 -4.66
C TRP A 38 4.96 14.75 -6.02
N GLY A 39 6.11 15.42 -6.04
CA GLY A 39 6.74 15.90 -7.26
C GLY A 39 6.40 17.37 -7.55
N SER A 40 7.32 18.04 -8.24
CA SER A 40 7.20 19.43 -8.65
C SER A 40 6.83 19.49 -10.13
N LEU A 41 5.90 20.40 -10.50
CA LEU A 41 5.51 20.64 -11.89
C LEU A 41 6.71 21.04 -12.78
N ALA A 42 7.74 21.67 -12.20
CA ALA A 42 8.92 22.08 -12.96
C ALA A 42 9.75 20.89 -13.46
N ASP A 43 9.68 19.76 -12.76
CA ASP A 43 10.53 18.59 -12.99
C ASP A 43 9.79 17.52 -13.82
N GLU A 44 8.50 17.73 -14.14
CA GLU A 44 7.63 16.76 -14.82
C GLU A 44 8.24 16.21 -16.10
N ARG A 45 8.79 17.08 -16.96
CA ARG A 45 9.40 16.66 -18.22
C ARG A 45 10.57 15.69 -18.03
N GLU A 46 11.41 15.94 -17.04
CA GLU A 46 12.59 15.10 -16.78
C GLU A 46 12.16 13.74 -16.21
N LEU A 47 11.18 13.75 -15.30
CA LEU A 47 10.61 12.54 -14.72
C LEU A 47 9.90 11.68 -15.78
N GLU A 48 9.18 12.29 -16.73
CA GLU A 48 8.55 11.57 -17.85
C GLU A 48 9.59 10.88 -18.75
N LEU A 49 10.68 11.57 -19.08
CA LEU A 49 11.75 11.01 -19.90
C LEU A 49 12.47 9.86 -19.19
N ALA A 50 12.83 10.05 -17.92
CA ALA A 50 13.47 9.01 -17.13
C ALA A 50 12.57 7.77 -16.99
N ALA A 51 11.27 7.95 -16.80
CA ALA A 51 10.32 6.84 -16.73
C ALA A 51 10.22 6.07 -18.06
N MET A 52 10.29 6.76 -19.21
CA MET A 52 10.34 6.09 -20.53
C MET A 52 11.62 5.26 -20.71
N ASP A 53 12.76 5.80 -20.26
CA ASP A 53 14.04 5.09 -20.33
C ASP A 53 14.04 3.85 -19.40
N ASP A 54 13.50 3.99 -18.19
CA ASP A 54 13.36 2.89 -17.23
C ASP A 54 12.44 1.77 -17.77
N GLU A 55 11.30 2.11 -18.38
CA GLU A 55 10.40 1.14 -19.03
C GLU A 55 11.11 0.38 -20.16
N GLY A 56 11.93 1.08 -20.96
CA GLY A 56 12.71 0.46 -22.04
C GLY A 56 13.73 -0.56 -21.53
N LEU A 57 14.41 -0.26 -20.43
CA LEU A 57 15.36 -1.17 -19.79
C LEU A 57 14.67 -2.39 -19.16
N GLU A 58 13.51 -2.18 -18.51
CA GLU A 58 12.74 -3.28 -17.92
C GLU A 58 12.25 -4.25 -19.01
N LEU A 59 11.81 -3.73 -20.17
CA LEU A 59 11.39 -4.55 -21.31
C LEU A 59 12.56 -5.33 -21.93
N GLU A 60 13.73 -4.71 -22.08
CA GLU A 60 14.93 -5.39 -22.60
C GLU A 60 15.46 -6.46 -21.61
N GLU A 61 15.32 -6.24 -20.31
CA GLU A 61 15.65 -7.24 -19.28
C GLU A 61 14.63 -8.39 -19.23
N GLU A 62 13.35 -8.12 -19.51
CA GLU A 62 12.27 -9.09 -19.46
C GLU A 62 12.13 -9.93 -20.75
N GLU A 63 12.71 -9.50 -21.87
CA GLU A 63 12.89 -10.31 -23.08
C GLU A 63 14.06 -11.30 -22.89
N PRO A 64 13.83 -12.59 -22.55
CA PRO A 64 14.91 -13.56 -22.48
C PRO A 64 15.46 -13.76 -23.90
N SER A 65 16.63 -13.21 -24.18
CA SER A 65 17.38 -13.47 -25.41
C SER A 65 17.36 -14.96 -25.79
N SER A 66 16.58 -15.28 -26.82
CA SER A 66 16.30 -16.63 -27.29
C SER A 66 17.39 -17.23 -28.19
N ASP A 67 18.56 -16.60 -28.36
CA ASP A 67 19.59 -17.10 -29.29
C ASP A 67 21.02 -16.73 -28.86
N THR A 68 21.60 -17.52 -27.95
CA THR A 68 23.05 -17.84 -27.97
C THR A 68 23.28 -19.23 -27.36
N LEU A 69 23.38 -20.25 -28.23
CA LEU A 69 23.80 -21.59 -27.84
C LEU A 69 25.34 -21.69 -27.71
N SER A 70 25.77 -22.29 -26.60
CA SER A 70 26.93 -23.21 -26.48
C SER A 70 28.37 -22.66 -26.35
N SER A 71 28.89 -22.59 -25.10
CA SER A 71 30.20 -23.16 -24.73
C SER A 71 30.36 -23.36 -23.20
N HIS A 72 29.90 -24.53 -22.73
CA HIS A 72 30.37 -25.37 -21.61
C HIS A 72 31.05 -24.74 -20.37
N SER A 73 30.30 -24.64 -19.27
CA SER A 73 30.58 -25.39 -18.02
C SER A 73 29.31 -25.44 -17.17
N GLU A 74 28.90 -26.66 -16.79
CA GLU A 74 27.69 -26.97 -16.02
C GLU A 74 27.57 -26.15 -14.70
N PRO A 75 26.37 -25.60 -14.44
CA PRO A 75 25.78 -25.73 -13.11
C PRO A 75 24.28 -26.06 -13.21
N LEU A 76 23.95 -27.29 -12.83
CA LEU A 76 22.71 -27.78 -12.22
C LEU A 76 21.43 -26.95 -12.49
N GLU A 77 20.54 -27.54 -13.30
CA GLU A 77 19.15 -27.10 -13.45
C GLU A 77 18.44 -26.92 -12.10
N GLU A 78 18.35 -25.70 -11.60
CA GLU A 78 17.32 -25.32 -10.65
C GLU A 78 16.13 -24.79 -11.43
N LYS A 79 15.27 -25.71 -11.89
CA LYS A 79 13.87 -25.41 -12.18
C LYS A 79 13.34 -24.65 -10.97
N LYS A 80 13.12 -23.33 -11.10
CA LYS A 80 12.33 -22.56 -10.13
C LYS A 80 11.08 -23.38 -9.88
N PRO A 81 10.86 -23.95 -8.67
CA PRO A 81 9.69 -24.75 -8.43
C PRO A 81 8.52 -23.79 -8.60
N GLY A 82 7.73 -23.97 -9.65
CA GLY A 82 6.45 -23.30 -9.76
C GLY A 82 5.79 -23.46 -8.40
N LEU A 83 5.41 -22.35 -7.77
CA LEU A 83 4.78 -22.34 -6.45
C LEU A 83 3.46 -23.09 -6.58
N GLN A 84 3.53 -24.42 -6.54
CA GLN A 84 2.42 -25.25 -6.20
C GLN A 84 2.09 -24.82 -4.78
N ARG A 85 0.99 -24.06 -4.66
CA ARG A 85 0.30 -23.91 -3.38
C ARG A 85 -0.08 -25.32 -2.98
N THR A 86 0.80 -25.98 -2.23
CA THR A 86 0.51 -27.27 -1.62
C THR A 86 -0.61 -26.97 -0.65
N ASN A 87 -1.84 -27.32 -1.04
CA ASN A 87 -2.99 -27.36 -0.15
C ASN A 87 -2.83 -28.56 0.80
N SER A 88 -1.66 -28.71 1.43
CA SER A 88 -1.52 -29.61 2.57
C SER A 88 -2.35 -28.98 3.67
N ALA A 89 -3.55 -29.53 3.87
CA ALA A 89 -4.38 -29.21 5.02
C ALA A 89 -3.53 -29.45 6.27
N LEU A 90 -2.98 -28.38 6.85
CA LEU A 90 -2.24 -28.44 8.10
C LEU A 90 -3.17 -29.02 9.15
N THR A 91 -2.68 -30.00 9.88
CA THR A 91 -3.45 -30.63 10.95
C THR A 91 -3.70 -29.62 12.06
N GLN A 92 -4.79 -29.80 12.81
CA GLN A 92 -5.16 -28.90 13.91
C GLN A 92 -4.01 -28.74 14.93
N ASP A 93 -3.28 -29.82 15.19
CA ASP A 93 -2.14 -29.83 16.12
C ASP A 93 -0.98 -28.95 15.61
N GLU A 94 -0.70 -28.98 14.31
CA GLU A 94 0.32 -28.13 13.68
C GLU A 94 -0.09 -26.65 13.73
N LEU A 95 -1.38 -26.34 13.54
CA LEU A 95 -1.91 -24.99 13.67
C LEU A 95 -1.76 -24.44 15.09
N GLU A 96 -2.01 -25.26 16.11
CA GLU A 96 -1.85 -24.84 17.50
C GLU A 96 -0.39 -24.64 17.89
N ASN A 97 0.50 -25.51 17.43
CA ASN A 97 1.93 -25.36 17.65
C ASN A 97 2.49 -24.13 16.94
N ALA A 98 2.06 -23.86 15.70
CA ALA A 98 2.40 -22.63 14.98
C ALA A 98 1.93 -21.37 15.72
N LYS A 99 0.70 -21.38 16.28
CA LYS A 99 0.18 -20.28 17.10
C LYS A 99 1.01 -20.08 18.39
N LYS A 100 1.39 -21.16 19.08
CA LYS A 100 2.23 -21.10 20.29
C LYS A 100 3.63 -20.53 19.98
N PHE A 101 4.24 -20.98 18.89
CA PHE A 101 5.54 -20.48 18.43
C PHE A 101 5.48 -18.97 18.19
N ARG A 102 4.51 -18.48 17.41
CA ARG A 102 4.35 -17.04 17.13
C ARG A 102 4.11 -16.21 18.40
N LYS A 103 3.30 -16.72 19.35
CA LYS A 103 3.04 -16.03 20.63
C LYS A 103 4.30 -15.86 21.49
N ASN A 104 5.24 -16.80 21.39
CA ASN A 104 6.47 -16.77 22.18
C ASN A 104 7.65 -16.14 21.42
N ALA A 105 7.62 -16.13 20.09
CA ALA A 105 8.65 -15.51 19.25
C ALA A 105 8.78 -14.00 19.49
N LEU A 106 7.68 -13.30 19.82
CA LEU A 106 7.72 -11.87 20.16
C LEU A 106 8.35 -11.57 21.54
N LYS A 107 8.65 -12.59 22.34
CA LYS A 107 9.23 -12.42 23.69
C LYS A 107 10.75 -12.57 23.70
N THR A 108 11.34 -13.15 22.66
CA THR A 108 12.80 -13.28 22.53
C THR A 108 13.36 -12.05 21.81
N ARG A 109 14.58 -11.64 22.18
CA ARG A 109 15.29 -10.56 21.46
C ARG A 109 15.71 -10.98 20.06
N ASP A 110 15.97 -12.27 19.88
CA ASP A 110 16.30 -12.88 18.60
C ASP A 110 15.02 -13.41 17.95
N LEU A 111 14.52 -12.65 16.99
CA LEU A 111 13.30 -12.93 16.23
C LEU A 111 13.68 -13.60 14.91
N ASP A 112 13.44 -14.91 14.81
CA ASP A 112 13.61 -15.64 13.55
C ASP A 112 12.42 -15.36 12.61
N LEU A 113 12.61 -14.39 11.72
CA LEU A 113 11.62 -13.99 10.71
C LEU A 113 11.30 -15.13 9.74
N SER A 114 12.24 -16.04 9.48
CA SER A 114 12.03 -17.17 8.58
C SER A 114 11.05 -18.18 9.16
N ALA A 115 11.14 -18.47 10.47
CA ALA A 115 10.20 -19.31 11.17
C ALA A 115 8.81 -18.67 11.30
N ILE A 116 8.75 -17.34 11.41
CA ILE A 116 7.48 -16.59 11.36
C ILE A 116 6.86 -16.68 9.96
N ALA A 117 7.64 -16.56 8.89
CA ALA A 117 7.11 -16.70 7.52
C ALA A 117 6.49 -18.08 7.28
N ARG A 118 7.15 -19.15 7.76
CA ARG A 118 6.66 -20.54 7.65
C ARG A 118 5.36 -20.80 8.41
N THR A 119 5.09 -20.06 9.48
CA THR A 119 3.87 -20.23 10.31
C THR A 119 2.75 -19.23 9.96
N SER A 120 2.91 -18.45 8.89
CA SER A 120 1.97 -17.38 8.50
C SER A 120 0.57 -17.90 8.15
N SER A 121 0.47 -19.08 7.54
CA SER A 121 -0.80 -19.72 7.15
C SER A 121 -1.71 -20.04 8.34
N ALA A 122 -1.18 -20.18 9.55
CA ALA A 122 -1.96 -20.54 10.75
C ALA A 122 -2.81 -19.40 11.33
N VAL A 123 -2.65 -18.16 10.85
CA VAL A 123 -3.33 -16.95 11.36
C VAL A 123 -4.11 -16.22 10.26
N SER A 124 -4.34 -16.86 9.11
CA SER A 124 -5.17 -16.30 8.04
C SER A 124 -6.65 -16.31 8.44
N THR A 125 -7.06 -15.37 9.28
CA THR A 125 -8.47 -15.09 9.57
C THR A 125 -8.76 -13.66 9.14
N SER A 126 -9.70 -13.48 8.21
CA SER A 126 -10.15 -12.15 7.83
C SER A 126 -10.72 -11.42 9.05
N PRO A 127 -10.45 -10.11 9.20
CA PRO A 127 -11.04 -9.32 10.27
C PRO A 127 -12.57 -9.31 10.11
N LYS A 128 -13.29 -9.67 11.19
CA LYS A 128 -14.76 -9.62 11.23
C LYS A 128 -15.22 -8.16 11.31
N SER A 129 -15.48 -7.55 10.15
CA SER A 129 -16.13 -6.24 10.06
C SER A 129 -17.63 -6.38 10.36
N ALA A 130 -18.03 -6.15 11.61
CA ALA A 130 -19.44 -5.98 11.97
C ALA A 130 -19.77 -4.48 12.02
N THR A 131 -19.97 -3.86 10.85
CA THR A 131 -20.52 -2.51 10.76
C THR A 131 -22.03 -2.61 10.55
N VAL A 132 -22.80 -2.26 11.59
CA VAL A 132 -24.25 -2.11 11.51
C VAL A 132 -24.54 -0.78 10.79
N ILE A 133 -25.02 -0.86 9.55
CA ILE A 133 -25.48 0.30 8.78
C ILE A 133 -26.95 0.52 9.17
N ALA A 134 -27.23 1.55 9.96
CA ALA A 134 -28.60 1.98 10.25
C ALA A 134 -29.05 2.96 9.16
N SER A 135 -30.02 2.54 8.34
CA SER A 135 -30.71 3.38 7.38
C SER A 135 -32.04 3.85 7.98
N ASP A 136 -32.11 5.11 8.40
CA ASP A 136 -33.39 5.77 8.63
C ASP A 136 -33.32 7.22 8.13
N ALA A 137 -33.92 7.45 6.97
CA ALA A 137 -34.14 8.78 6.39
C ALA A 137 -35.60 8.83 5.96
N THR A 138 -36.47 9.21 6.89
CA THR A 138 -37.88 9.51 6.65
C THR A 138 -37.99 10.91 6.04
N ALA A 139 -38.53 10.97 4.82
CA ALA A 139 -38.88 12.20 4.13
C ALA A 139 -40.30 12.63 4.57
N GLU A 140 -40.40 13.74 5.28
CA GLU A 140 -41.69 14.40 5.54
C GLU A 140 -41.88 15.52 4.51
N GLU A 141 -42.90 15.28 3.69
CA GLU A 141 -43.56 16.13 2.71
C GLU A 141 -44.31 17.27 3.42
N LEU A 142 -44.16 18.52 2.97
CA LEU A 142 -45.05 19.61 3.40
C LEU A 142 -45.52 20.43 2.19
N VAL A 143 -46.85 20.44 2.07
CA VAL A 143 -47.73 21.24 1.21
C VAL A 143 -47.63 22.73 1.52
#